data_AF-W4LTH1-F1
#
_entry.id   AF-W4LTH1-F1
#
_cell.length_a   1.000
_cell.length_b   1.000
_cell.length_c   1.000
_cell.angle_alpha   90.00
_cell.angle_beta   90.00
_cell.angle_gamma   90.00
#
_symmetry.space_group_name_H-M   'P 1'
#
loop_
_entity.id
_entity.type
_entity.pdbx_description
1 polymer ?
#
loop_
_entity_poly.entity_id
_entity_poly.type
_entity_poly.pdbx_seq_one_letter_code
_entity_poly.pdbx_strand_id
1 'polypeptide(L)' 'MPRMSDAILDSGDAFPAMTFDKVGGGQLKLPDDLAGEWGVVLLYRGHW' A
#
# COMPACT_ATOMS: atom_id res chain seq x y z
N MET A 1 -9.81 6.06 16.01
CA MET A 1 -11.03 5.60 15.32
C MET A 1 -10.93 6.06 13.88
N PRO A 2 -11.15 5.17 12.88
CA PRO A 2 -11.29 5.58 11.49
C PRO A 2 -12.36 6.67 11.38
N ARG A 3 -12.16 7.65 10.51
CA ARG A 3 -13.22 8.62 10.21
C ARG A 3 -14.33 7.91 9.42
N MET A 4 -15.54 8.46 9.41
CA MET A 4 -16.67 7.90 8.63
C MET A 4 -16.38 7.76 7.13
N SER A 5 -15.30 8.37 6.63
CA SER A 5 -14.83 8.31 5.24
C SER A 5 -13.67 7.34 5.01
N ASP A 6 -13.07 6.80 6.08
CA ASP A 6 -11.88 5.96 5.97
C ASP A 6 -12.30 4.50 5.79
N ALA A 7 -11.79 3.86 4.74
CA ALA A 7 -11.91 2.43 4.57
C ALA A 7 -10.86 1.71 5.43
N ILE A 8 -11.30 0.82 6.32
CA ILE A 8 -10.44 -0.17 6.96
C ILE A 8 -10.45 -1.41 6.06
N LEU A 9 -9.28 -1.91 5.68
CA LEU A 9 -9.14 -3.14 4.93
C LEU A 9 -9.36 -4.35 5.85
N ASP A 10 -10.08 -5.35 5.36
CA ASP A 10 -10.24 -6.66 5.97
C ASP A 10 -9.69 -7.78 5.06
N SER A 11 -9.67 -9.01 5.57
CA SER A 11 -9.22 -10.19 4.86
C SER A 11 -10.12 -10.47 3.66
N GLY A 12 -9.50 -10.59 2.48
CA GLY A 12 -10.22 -10.82 1.22
C GLY A 12 -10.53 -9.53 0.45
N ASP A 13 -10.35 -8.36 1.06
CA ASP A 13 -10.45 -7.09 0.33
C ASP A 13 -9.31 -6.96 -0.69
N ALA A 14 -9.64 -6.36 -1.84
CA ALA A 14 -8.62 -5.96 -2.80
C ALA A 14 -7.76 -4.84 -2.19
N PHE A 15 -6.44 -4.96 -2.32
CA PHE A 15 -5.54 -3.91 -1.88
C PHE A 15 -5.76 -2.64 -2.74
N PRO A 16 -5.87 -1.44 -2.13
CA PRO A 16 -6.22 -0.24 -2.86
C PRO A 16 -5.10 0.19 -3.81
N ALA A 17 -5.49 0.77 -4.95
CA ALA A 17 -4.56 1.35 -5.89
C ALA A 17 -3.88 2.58 -5.26
N MET A 18 -2.56 2.54 -5.14
CA MET A 18 -1.78 3.62 -4.51
C MET A 18 -0.46 3.82 -5.25
N THR A 19 0.00 5.08 -5.31
CA THR A 19 1.30 5.42 -5.89
C THR A 19 2.15 6.15 -4.85
N PHE A 20 3.38 5.71 -4.68
CA PHE A 20 4.35 6.28 -3.74
C PHE A 20 5.63 6.68 -4.46
N ASP A 21 6.22 7.81 -4.09
CA ASP A 21 7.57 8.15 -4.51
C ASP A 21 8.59 7.36 -3.67
N LYS A 22 9.57 6.74 -4.32
CA LYS A 22 10.60 5.95 -3.65
C LYS A 22 11.74 6.82 -3.16
N VAL A 23 12.32 6.46 -2.01
CA VAL A 23 13.61 7.02 -1.57
C VAL A 23 14.66 6.66 -2.62
N GLY A 24 15.30 7.66 -3.23
CA GLY A 24 16.22 7.48 -4.36
C GLY A 24 15.60 7.67 -5.75
N GLY A 25 14.31 8.01 -5.83
CA GLY A 25 13.63 8.39 -7.07
C GLY A 25 12.82 7.27 -7.73
N GLY A 26 11.98 7.67 -8.68
CA GLY A 26 10.98 6.81 -9.30
C GLY A 26 9.75 6.57 -8.42
N GLN A 27 8.78 5.85 -8.98
CA GLN A 27 7.51 5.58 -8.33
C GLN A 27 7.33 4.08 -8.07
N LEU A 28 6.52 3.77 -7.06
CA LEU A 28 5.98 2.46 -6.76
C LEU A 28 4.46 2.53 -6.90
N LYS A 29 3.88 1.68 -7.76
CA LYS A 29 2.45 1.56 -8.01
C LYS A 29 1.95 0.25 -7.42
N LEU A 30 1.12 0.33 -6.39
CA LEU A 30 0.47 -0.83 -5.79
C LEU A 30 -0.97 -0.95 -6.30
N PRO A 31 -1.51 -2.18 -6.46
CA PRO A 31 -0.80 -3.46 -6.31
C PRO A 31 0.05 -3.87 -7.52
N ASP A 32 -0.03 -3.14 -8.65
CA ASP A 32 0.50 -3.54 -9.96
C ASP A 32 1.99 -3.92 -9.96
N ASP A 33 2.86 -3.13 -9.32
CA ASP A 33 4.31 -3.39 -9.27
C ASP A 33 4.68 -4.58 -8.37
N LEU A 34 3.74 -5.10 -7.59
CA LEU A 34 3.89 -6.35 -6.80
C LEU A 34 3.15 -7.53 -7.45
N ALA A 35 2.55 -7.36 -8.62
CA ALA A 35 1.81 -8.42 -9.29
C ALA A 35 2.74 -9.56 -9.75
N GLY A 36 2.24 -10.80 -9.70
CA GLY A 36 2.95 -11.98 -10.20
C GLY A 36 2.64 -13.22 -9.39
N GLU A 37 2.82 -13.14 -8.06
CA GLU A 37 2.48 -14.20 -7.11
C GLU A 37 1.87 -13.59 -5.83
N TRP A 38 2.67 -13.45 -4.76
CA TRP A 38 2.26 -12.90 -3.47
C TRP A 38 3.13 -11.71 -3.08
N GLY A 39 2.51 -10.56 -2.83
CA GLY A 39 3.16 -9.36 -2.32
C GLY A 39 2.86 -9.14 -0.83
N VAL A 40 3.87 -8.72 -0.07
CA VAL A 40 3.71 -8.35 1.35
C VAL A 40 4.03 -6.86 1.50
N VAL A 41 3.09 -6.09 2.05
CA VAL A 41 3.25 -4.66 2.35
C VAL A 41 3.32 -4.47 3.85
N LEU A 42 4.42 -3.89 4.35
CA LEU A 42 4.62 -3.57 5.77
C LEU A 42 4.54 -2.07 5.98
N LEU A 43 3.52 -1.62 6.70
CA LEU A 43 3.33 -0.21 7.05
C LEU A 43 4.03 0.10 8.37
N TYR A 44 4.98 1.03 8.34
CA TYR A 44 5.68 1.54 9.52
C TYR A 44 5.49 3.06 9.64
N ARG A 45 5.54 3.59 10.86
CA ARG A 45 5.26 5.02 11.12
C ARG A 45 6.35 5.98 10.62
N GLY A 46 7.59 5.53 10.56
CA GLY A 46 8.71 6.31 10.06
C GLY A 46 9.93 5.45 9.81
N HIS A 47 10.75 5.88 8.85
CA HIS A 47 12.10 5.38 8.66
C HIS A 47 13.07 6.40 9.23
N TRP A 48 14.22 5.92 9.69
CA TRP A 48 15.39 6.70 10.07
C TRP A 48 15.85 7.71 9.01
#